data_AF-A0A0E2CY53-F1
#
_entry.id   AF-A0A0E2CY53-F1
#
_cell.length_a   1.000
_cell.length_b   1.000
_cell.length_c   1.000
_cell.angle_alpha   90.00
_cell.angle_beta   90.00
_cell.angle_gamma   90.00
#
_symmetry.space_group_name_H-M   'P 1'
#
loop_
_entity.id
_entity.type
_entity.pdbx_description
1 polymer ?
#
loop_
_entity_poly.entity_id
_entity_poly.type
_entity_poly.pdbx_seq_one_letter_code
_entity_poly.pdbx_strand_id
1 'polypeptide(L)'
;MILKKFFLAILLLNSLQVSGESSTEVIKLFSIIDGVKIRETPQLDSNEIGELSSSEIVSWKGEVSNNKVDDIINNNTINAPFFKIVTKNGLEGWVFSGALEKEEKNIWRKCNRSIPSSIAKASSDFRLEIDKNIGFESFNIDQNTKLEIQNYGCEAYLVEFYFIIKGAKFKKRTVSVFKEKVKYLLNKTKEKTNSPLSIDQAIKVLDQKKFQFNKNIPYTENEFGQFIIFRKPKFKKGLEIIHISFIINL
;
A
#
# COMPACT_ATOMS: atom_id res chain seq x y z
N MET A 1 -34.58 -40.79 -53.99
CA MET A 1 -33.33 -40.98 -53.22
C MET A 1 -32.35 -39.87 -53.60
N ILE A 2 -32.37 -38.61 -53.14
CA ILE A 2 -32.74 -37.98 -51.86
C ILE A 2 -32.19 -38.73 -50.65
N LEU A 3 -30.87 -38.60 -50.45
CA LEU A 3 -30.19 -38.49 -49.15
C LEU A 3 -28.68 -38.42 -49.45
N LYS A 4 -28.09 -37.23 -49.42
CA LYS A 4 -26.64 -36.95 -49.26
C LYS A 4 -26.37 -35.52 -49.72
N LYS A 5 -26.71 -34.53 -48.88
CA LYS A 5 -26.20 -33.15 -48.89
C LYS A 5 -27.00 -32.33 -47.88
N PHE A 6 -26.90 -32.62 -46.59
CA PHE A 6 -27.32 -31.71 -45.50
C PHE A 6 -26.87 -32.27 -44.14
N PHE A 7 -25.57 -32.51 -43.96
CA PHE A 7 -24.97 -32.71 -42.63
C PHE A 7 -23.50 -32.29 -42.71
N LEU A 8 -23.29 -31.01 -43.04
CA LEU A 8 -21.98 -30.38 -43.00
C LEU A 8 -22.14 -28.98 -42.38
N ALA A 9 -22.65 -28.93 -41.14
CA ALA A 9 -22.71 -27.69 -40.35
C ALA A 9 -22.97 -27.88 -38.83
N ILE A 10 -22.91 -29.10 -38.27
CA ILE A 10 -23.15 -29.32 -36.82
C ILE A 10 -22.15 -30.31 -36.23
N LEU A 11 -20.85 -30.13 -36.48
CA LEU A 11 -19.81 -30.93 -35.82
C LEU A 11 -18.45 -30.20 -35.73
N LEU A 12 -18.49 -28.87 -35.54
CA LEU A 12 -17.30 -28.04 -35.27
C LEU A 12 -17.53 -27.04 -34.12
N LEU A 13 -18.33 -27.41 -33.10
CA LEU A 13 -18.65 -26.48 -32.01
C LEU A 13 -18.57 -27.05 -30.60
N ASN A 14 -17.88 -28.17 -30.37
CA ASN A 14 -17.66 -28.68 -29.00
C ASN A 14 -16.21 -29.17 -28.78
N SER A 15 -15.22 -28.38 -29.20
CA SER A 15 -13.85 -28.56 -28.70
C SER A 15 -13.08 -27.26 -28.56
N LEU A 16 -13.77 -26.15 -28.30
CA LEU A 16 -13.16 -25.10 -27.50
C LEU A 16 -13.18 -25.61 -26.06
N GLN A 17 -12.15 -26.38 -25.70
CA GLN A 17 -11.70 -26.41 -24.32
C GLN A 17 -11.51 -24.94 -23.93
N VAL A 18 -12.48 -24.42 -23.18
CA VAL A 18 -12.26 -23.29 -22.30
C VAL A 18 -11.24 -23.81 -21.30
N SER A 19 -9.96 -23.69 -21.65
CA SER A 19 -8.90 -23.61 -20.66
C SER A 19 -9.15 -22.29 -19.94
N GLY A 20 -10.09 -22.34 -18.99
CA GLY A 20 -10.13 -21.36 -17.92
C GLY A 20 -8.83 -21.56 -17.13
N GLU A 21 -7.76 -20.94 -17.58
CA GLU A 21 -6.74 -20.46 -16.65
C GLU A 21 -7.49 -19.52 -15.71
N SER A 22 -8.00 -20.09 -14.62
CA SER A 22 -8.19 -19.33 -13.41
C SER A 22 -6.81 -18.80 -13.08
N SER A 23 -6.58 -17.53 -13.43
CA SER A 23 -5.45 -16.78 -12.94
C SER A 23 -5.64 -16.66 -11.43
N THR A 24 -5.28 -17.71 -10.69
CA THR A 24 -5.15 -17.65 -9.24
C THR A 24 -4.12 -16.57 -8.98
N GLU A 25 -4.63 -15.41 -8.57
CA GLU A 25 -3.83 -14.25 -8.20
C GLU A 25 -2.80 -14.71 -7.16
N VAL A 26 -1.52 -14.67 -7.53
CA VAL A 26 -0.44 -15.10 -6.64
C VAL A 26 -0.35 -14.09 -5.50
N ILE A 27 -0.81 -14.50 -4.31
CA ILE A 27 -0.76 -13.65 -3.13
C ILE A 27 0.69 -13.58 -2.67
N LYS A 28 1.27 -12.38 -2.72
CA LYS A 28 2.61 -12.11 -2.19
C LYS A 28 2.53 -11.72 -0.72
N LEU A 29 3.44 -12.28 0.05
CA LEU A 29 3.66 -11.98 1.46
C LEU A 29 5.10 -11.47 1.65
N PHE A 30 5.37 -10.89 2.81
CA PHE A 30 6.72 -10.53 3.19
C PHE A 30 7.01 -10.81 4.66
N SER A 31 8.28 -11.06 4.96
CA SER A 31 8.77 -11.21 6.33
C SER A 31 8.82 -9.86 7.06
N ILE A 32 8.23 -9.77 8.25
CA ILE A 32 8.15 -8.52 9.02
C ILE A 32 9.31 -8.33 10.01
N ILE A 33 10.12 -9.38 10.21
CA ILE A 33 11.32 -9.40 11.03
C ILE A 33 12.44 -10.13 10.28
N ASP A 34 13.66 -9.98 10.77
CA ASP A 34 14.79 -10.76 10.27
C ASP A 34 14.83 -12.15 10.91
N GLY A 35 15.39 -13.12 10.21
CA GLY A 35 15.64 -14.45 10.75
C GLY A 35 14.45 -15.40 10.82
N VAL A 36 13.42 -15.18 9.99
CA VAL A 36 12.23 -16.04 10.00
C VAL A 36 12.52 -17.37 9.34
N LYS A 37 12.37 -18.46 10.10
CA LYS A 37 12.75 -19.80 9.65
C LYS A 37 11.76 -20.38 8.64
N ILE A 38 12.30 -20.91 7.55
CA ILE A 38 11.61 -21.76 6.59
C ILE A 38 11.84 -23.20 7.01
N ARG A 39 10.75 -23.93 7.24
CA ARG A 39 10.78 -25.28 7.82
C ARG A 39 10.22 -26.33 6.87
N GLU A 40 10.72 -27.54 7.00
CA GLU A 40 10.27 -28.71 6.22
C GLU A 40 8.81 -29.09 6.54
N THR A 41 8.42 -28.98 7.82
CA THR A 41 7.06 -29.24 8.31
C THR A 41 6.56 -28.07 9.18
N PRO A 42 5.24 -27.88 9.34
CA PRO A 42 4.66 -26.71 10.02
C PRO A 42 4.69 -26.82 11.56
N GLN A 43 5.89 -26.95 12.12
CA GLN A 43 6.15 -27.05 13.56
C GLN A 43 7.40 -26.26 13.94
N LEU A 44 7.44 -25.65 15.13
CA LEU A 44 8.57 -24.80 15.56
C LEU A 44 9.89 -25.56 15.74
N ASP A 45 9.82 -26.86 16.03
CA ASP A 45 10.95 -27.77 16.23
C ASP A 45 11.34 -28.55 14.96
N SER A 46 10.63 -28.33 13.84
CA SER A 46 10.96 -28.95 12.55
C SER A 46 12.31 -28.46 12.01
N ASN A 47 12.96 -29.32 11.21
CA ASN A 47 14.16 -28.98 10.45
C ASN A 47 14.01 -27.64 9.71
N GLU A 48 15.04 -26.80 9.85
CA GLU A 48 15.19 -25.52 9.16
C GLU A 48 15.86 -25.77 7.80
N ILE A 49 15.18 -25.37 6.73
CA ILE A 49 15.64 -25.55 5.34
C ILE A 49 16.00 -24.21 4.68
N GLY A 50 15.78 -23.11 5.40
CA GLY A 50 16.11 -21.76 4.97
C GLY A 50 15.68 -20.72 5.99
N GLU A 51 15.93 -19.48 5.66
CA GLU A 51 15.64 -18.32 6.50
C GLU A 51 15.26 -17.14 5.61
N LEU A 52 14.26 -16.38 6.02
CA LEU A 52 13.86 -15.15 5.36
C LEU A 52 14.50 -13.96 6.04
N SER A 53 15.06 -13.08 5.22
CA SER A 53 15.48 -11.76 5.68
C SER A 53 14.28 -10.85 5.92
N SER A 54 14.45 -9.83 6.75
CA SER A 54 13.43 -8.78 6.90
C SER A 54 13.04 -8.19 5.54
N SER A 55 11.74 -7.99 5.32
CA SER A 55 11.15 -7.48 4.07
C SER A 55 11.30 -8.38 2.83
N GLU A 56 11.87 -9.59 2.98
CA GLU A 56 11.94 -10.55 1.88
C GLU A 56 10.53 -10.97 1.42
N ILE A 57 10.32 -10.96 0.10
CA ILE A 57 9.02 -11.26 -0.52
C ILE A 57 8.95 -12.72 -0.91
N VAL A 58 7.85 -13.36 -0.53
CA VAL A 58 7.54 -14.76 -0.84
C VAL A 58 6.14 -14.88 -1.45
N SER A 59 5.91 -15.93 -2.23
CA SER A 59 4.60 -16.25 -2.80
C SER A 59 3.88 -17.25 -1.89
N TRP A 60 2.65 -16.94 -1.49
CA TRP A 60 1.83 -17.88 -0.72
C TRP A 60 1.16 -18.90 -1.65
N LYS A 61 1.28 -20.18 -1.29
CA LYS A 61 0.72 -21.31 -2.07
C LYS A 61 -0.75 -21.58 -1.79
N GLY A 62 -1.36 -20.88 -0.84
CA GLY A 62 -2.73 -21.13 -0.39
C GLY A 62 -2.86 -22.23 0.68
N GLU A 63 -1.78 -22.95 0.98
CA GLU A 63 -1.76 -23.98 2.03
C GLU A 63 -1.50 -23.35 3.42
N VAL A 64 -2.24 -23.84 4.42
CA VAL A 64 -2.20 -23.40 5.83
C VAL A 64 -2.16 -24.65 6.70
N SER A 65 -1.34 -24.64 7.75
CA SER A 65 -1.30 -25.76 8.71
C SER A 65 -2.61 -25.89 9.49
N ASN A 66 -2.98 -27.12 9.85
CA ASN A 66 -4.19 -27.39 10.64
C ASN A 66 -4.11 -26.83 12.07
N ASN A 67 -2.89 -26.63 12.57
CA ASN A 67 -2.63 -26.22 13.93
C ASN A 67 -2.08 -24.79 13.96
N LYS A 68 -2.34 -24.09 15.06
CA LYS A 68 -1.68 -22.82 15.42
C LYS A 68 -0.68 -23.07 16.53
N VAL A 69 0.38 -22.28 16.54
CA VAL A 69 1.40 -22.28 17.59
C VAL A 69 1.55 -20.87 18.14
N ASP A 70 2.03 -20.78 19.37
CA ASP A 70 2.44 -19.52 19.98
C ASP A 70 3.93 -19.28 19.71
N ASP A 71 4.26 -18.11 19.19
CA ASP A 71 5.64 -17.68 18.99
C ASP A 71 5.80 -16.19 19.33
N ILE A 72 7.03 -15.74 19.59
CA ILE A 72 7.33 -14.37 20.01
C ILE A 72 7.82 -13.57 18.81
N ILE A 73 7.06 -12.55 18.42
CA ILE A 73 7.42 -11.60 17.36
C ILE A 73 7.41 -10.20 17.96
N ASN A 74 8.54 -9.49 17.88
CA ASN A 74 8.69 -8.13 18.42
C ASN A 74 8.19 -8.00 19.88
N ASN A 75 8.60 -8.93 20.75
CA ASN A 75 8.20 -9.01 22.17
C ASN A 75 6.70 -9.25 22.42
N ASN A 76 5.93 -9.64 21.40
CA ASN A 76 4.53 -10.03 21.56
C ASN A 76 4.37 -11.51 21.25
N THR A 77 3.65 -12.22 22.10
CA THR A 77 3.21 -13.59 21.82
C THR A 77 2.11 -13.55 20.76
N ILE A 78 2.32 -14.22 19.64
CA ILE A 78 1.38 -14.32 18.53
C ILE A 78 0.95 -15.77 18.40
N ASN A 79 -0.36 -16.01 18.38
CA ASN A 79 -0.95 -17.32 18.07
C ASN A 79 -1.32 -17.39 16.58
N ALA A 80 -0.58 -18.15 15.78
CA ALA A 80 -0.79 -18.21 14.33
C ALA A 80 -0.43 -19.59 13.73
N PRO A 81 -1.02 -19.96 12.57
CA PRO A 81 -0.63 -21.15 11.84
C PRO A 81 0.69 -20.94 11.07
N PHE A 82 1.13 -21.97 10.38
CA PHE A 82 2.15 -21.86 9.33
C PHE A 82 1.49 -21.72 7.96
N PHE A 83 2.13 -20.95 7.08
CA PHE A 83 1.81 -20.86 5.67
C PHE A 83 2.87 -21.56 4.84
N LYS A 84 2.44 -22.23 3.78
CA LYS A 84 3.37 -22.75 2.78
C LYS A 84 3.69 -21.69 1.75
N ILE A 85 4.97 -21.39 1.59
CA ILE A 85 5.46 -20.31 0.74
C ILE A 85 6.45 -20.83 -0.29
N VAL A 86 6.69 -20.02 -1.32
CA VAL A 86 7.78 -20.19 -2.27
C VAL A 86 8.58 -18.89 -2.33
N THR A 87 9.88 -18.98 -2.09
CA THR A 87 10.81 -17.84 -2.19
C THR A 87 11.13 -17.50 -3.65
N LYS A 88 11.82 -16.37 -3.87
CA LYS A 88 12.23 -15.95 -5.22
C LYS A 88 13.19 -16.94 -5.91
N ASN A 89 14.02 -17.65 -5.14
CA ASN A 89 14.92 -18.67 -5.67
C ASN A 89 14.27 -20.07 -5.79
N GLY A 90 12.96 -20.19 -5.51
CA GLY A 90 12.20 -21.42 -5.71
C GLY A 90 12.21 -22.38 -4.52
N LEU A 91 12.78 -22.00 -3.37
CA LEU A 91 12.68 -22.79 -2.14
C LEU A 91 11.24 -22.79 -1.63
N GLU A 92 10.67 -23.98 -1.51
CA GLU A 92 9.33 -24.20 -0.97
C GLU A 92 9.42 -24.72 0.47
N GLY A 93 8.64 -24.15 1.38
CA GLY A 93 8.62 -24.57 2.77
C GLY A 93 7.54 -23.89 3.61
N TRP A 94 7.49 -24.26 4.89
CA TRP A 94 6.54 -23.74 5.87
C TRP A 94 7.13 -22.62 6.69
N VAL A 95 6.39 -21.52 6.83
CA VAL A 95 6.80 -20.35 7.60
C VAL A 95 5.71 -19.96 8.59
N PHE A 96 6.10 -19.63 9.82
CA PHE A 96 5.18 -19.15 10.84
C PHE A 96 4.48 -17.87 10.38
N SER A 97 3.16 -17.92 10.21
CA SER A 97 2.43 -16.84 9.53
C SER A 97 2.32 -15.56 10.35
N GLY A 98 2.55 -15.64 11.67
CA GLY A 98 2.60 -14.45 12.54
C GLY A 98 3.75 -13.50 12.19
N ALA A 99 4.79 -14.00 11.50
CA ALA A 99 5.91 -13.22 11.02
C ALA A 99 5.73 -12.72 9.56
N LEU A 100 4.56 -12.96 8.95
CA LEU A 100 4.27 -12.60 7.56
C LEU A 100 3.14 -11.59 7.45
N GLU A 101 3.24 -10.67 6.50
CA GLU A 101 2.14 -9.79 6.11
C GLU A 101 1.92 -9.76 4.60
N LYS A 102 0.71 -9.41 4.16
CA LYS A 102 0.39 -9.26 2.73
C LYS A 102 1.17 -8.10 2.10
N GLU A 103 1.61 -8.27 0.85
CA GLU A 103 2.36 -7.25 0.10
C GLU A 103 1.61 -5.91 -0.01
N GLU A 104 0.27 -5.93 -0.05
CA GLU A 104 -0.55 -4.69 -0.04
C GLU A 104 -0.35 -3.84 1.23
N LYS A 105 0.11 -4.47 2.33
CA LYS A 105 0.56 -3.80 3.56
C LYS A 105 2.07 -3.52 3.59
N ASN A 106 2.84 -4.00 2.61
CA ASN A 106 4.30 -3.88 2.53
C ASN A 106 4.81 -2.58 1.90
N ILE A 107 3.96 -1.79 1.25
CA ILE A 107 4.33 -0.41 0.87
C ILE A 107 4.74 0.39 2.12
N TRP A 108 4.27 -0.03 3.31
CA TRP A 108 4.51 0.62 4.59
C TRP A 108 5.74 0.13 5.36
N ARG A 109 6.36 -1.00 4.97
CA ARG A 109 7.46 -1.63 5.73
C ARG A 109 8.80 -1.73 5.02
N LYS A 110 8.89 -1.36 3.73
CA LYS A 110 10.17 -1.17 3.01
C LYS A 110 10.88 0.14 3.41
N CYS A 111 11.29 0.28 4.66
CA CYS A 111 12.23 1.31 5.07
C CYS A 111 13.61 0.67 5.32
N ASN A 112 14.33 0.27 4.26
CA ASN A 112 15.79 0.23 4.35
C ASN A 112 16.30 1.67 4.11
N ARG A 113 17.31 2.08 4.89
CA ARG A 113 17.67 3.48 5.09
C ARG A 113 18.75 3.91 4.11
N SER A 114 18.51 4.97 3.34
CA SER A 114 19.55 5.80 2.73
C SER A 114 19.33 7.26 3.14
N ILE A 115 20.41 7.95 3.51
CA ILE A 115 20.41 9.34 4.03
C ILE A 115 20.50 10.32 2.85
N PRO A 116 19.50 11.18 2.59
CA PRO A 116 19.58 12.19 1.55
C PRO A 116 19.81 13.57 2.17
N SER A 117 20.89 14.23 1.76
CA SER A 117 21.25 15.57 2.22
C SER A 117 20.51 16.66 1.43
N SER A 118 19.63 17.44 2.06
CA SER A 118 19.31 18.79 1.55
C SER A 118 18.83 19.75 2.65
N ILE A 119 19.20 21.03 2.48
CA ILE A 119 19.26 22.09 3.49
C ILE A 119 17.98 22.94 3.49
N ALA A 120 17.34 23.13 4.64
CA ALA A 120 16.21 24.04 4.83
C ALA A 120 16.57 25.28 5.69
N LYS A 121 15.94 26.44 5.42
CA LYS A 121 16.18 27.73 6.12
C LYS A 121 15.47 27.84 7.48
N ALA A 122 16.09 28.55 8.42
CA ALA A 122 15.84 28.51 9.86
C ALA A 122 14.52 29.13 10.40
N SER A 123 13.69 29.80 9.59
CA SER A 123 12.59 30.66 10.07
C SER A 123 11.17 30.11 9.81
N SER A 124 10.99 28.78 9.77
CA SER A 124 9.68 28.14 9.57
C SER A 124 9.17 27.45 10.82
N ASP A 125 7.85 27.52 11.06
CA ASP A 125 7.15 26.71 12.06
C ASP A 125 7.08 25.22 11.66
N PHE A 126 7.25 24.92 10.37
CA PHE A 126 7.26 23.56 9.84
C PHE A 126 8.67 23.18 9.38
N ARG A 127 9.26 22.18 10.02
CA ARG A 127 10.50 21.55 9.58
C ARG A 127 10.19 20.12 9.17
N LEU A 128 9.80 19.90 7.91
CA LEU A 128 10.05 18.59 7.30
C LEU A 128 11.58 18.52 7.07
N GLU A 129 12.33 18.35 8.17
CA GLU A 129 13.72 17.94 8.09
C GLU A 129 13.68 16.58 7.40
N ILE A 130 14.02 16.59 6.11
CA ILE A 130 14.37 15.42 5.30
C ILE A 130 15.38 14.54 6.10
N ASP A 131 16.09 15.13 7.06
CA ASP A 131 17.06 14.53 7.97
C ASP A 131 16.55 13.81 9.25
N LYS A 132 15.23 13.68 9.53
CA LYS A 132 14.77 12.96 10.75
C LYS A 132 13.76 11.84 10.49
N ASN A 133 14.32 10.64 10.31
CA ASN A 133 13.89 9.25 10.58
C ASN A 133 12.50 8.94 11.20
N ILE A 134 11.40 9.51 10.70
CA ILE A 134 9.99 9.34 11.16
C ILE A 134 9.54 10.52 12.03
N GLY A 135 8.39 11.10 11.67
CA GLY A 135 7.81 12.23 12.39
C GLY A 135 6.30 12.29 12.26
N PHE A 136 5.64 12.71 13.34
CA PHE A 136 4.22 13.02 13.39
C PHE A 136 4.04 14.49 13.73
N GLU A 137 3.22 15.18 12.95
CA GLU A 137 2.83 16.55 13.25
C GLU A 137 1.32 16.73 13.08
N SER A 138 0.72 17.65 13.83
CA SER A 138 -0.65 18.03 13.57
C SER A 138 -0.93 19.48 13.90
N PHE A 139 -1.78 20.11 13.11
CA PHE A 139 -2.25 21.47 13.33
C PHE A 139 -3.67 21.67 12.80
N ASN A 140 -4.33 22.73 13.28
CA ASN A 140 -5.66 23.08 12.81
C ASN A 140 -5.54 23.95 11.55
N ILE A 141 -6.19 23.52 10.46
CA ILE A 141 -6.34 24.33 9.24
C ILE A 141 -7.34 25.44 9.51
N ASP A 142 -8.50 25.07 10.06
CA ASP A 142 -9.57 25.95 10.49
C ASP A 142 -10.26 25.38 11.74
N GLN A 143 -11.32 26.03 12.21
CA GLN A 143 -12.04 25.63 13.43
C GLN A 143 -12.61 24.20 13.39
N ASN A 144 -12.84 23.64 12.20
CA ASN A 144 -13.48 22.35 12.01
C ASN A 144 -12.56 21.30 11.38
N THR A 145 -11.36 21.70 10.95
CA THR A 145 -10.44 20.84 10.20
C THR A 145 -9.09 20.76 10.88
N LYS A 146 -8.74 19.56 11.31
CA LYS A 146 -7.39 19.21 11.78
C LYS A 146 -6.65 18.50 10.66
N LEU A 147 -5.40 18.87 10.41
CA LEU A 147 -4.48 18.10 9.59
C LEU A 147 -3.51 17.35 10.48
N GLU A 148 -3.33 16.06 10.20
CA GLU A 148 -2.25 15.25 10.75
C GLU A 148 -1.34 14.83 9.59
N ILE A 149 -0.04 15.04 9.77
CA ILE A 149 1.01 14.71 8.81
C ILE A 149 1.87 13.62 9.42
N GLN A 150 2.13 12.56 8.65
CA GLN A 150 2.97 11.45 9.05
C GLN A 150 4.06 11.23 8.00
N ASN A 151 5.33 11.31 8.39
CA ASN A 151 6.47 10.90 7.58
C ASN A 151 6.99 9.56 8.11
N TYR A 152 7.08 8.56 7.23
CA TYR A 152 7.53 7.22 7.62
C TYR A 152 9.02 6.96 7.38
N GLY A 153 9.76 7.88 6.73
CA GLY A 153 11.22 7.82 6.61
C GLY A 153 11.79 6.57 5.92
N CYS A 154 11.39 6.30 4.66
CA CYS A 154 11.86 5.15 3.86
C CYS A 154 12.79 5.56 2.69
N GLU A 155 13.37 4.56 1.99
CA GLU A 155 14.04 4.65 0.65
C GLU A 155 13.23 5.50 -0.36
N ALA A 156 11.91 5.51 -0.21
CA ALA A 156 11.02 6.50 -0.78
C ALA A 156 10.37 7.32 0.35
N TYR A 157 10.43 8.66 0.32
CA TYR A 157 9.68 9.48 1.28
C TYR A 157 8.18 9.26 1.10
N LEU A 158 7.57 8.51 2.02
CA LEU A 158 6.13 8.41 2.19
C LEU A 158 5.67 9.44 3.21
N VAL A 159 4.93 10.44 2.73
CA VAL A 159 4.30 11.47 3.56
C VAL A 159 2.80 11.39 3.41
N GLU A 160 2.11 11.33 4.53
CA GLU A 160 0.66 11.15 4.54
C GLU A 160 -0.06 12.31 5.22
N PHE A 161 -1.07 12.82 4.53
CA PHE A 161 -1.94 13.86 5.04
C PHE A 161 -3.30 13.25 5.39
N TYR A 162 -3.69 13.44 6.65
CA TYR A 162 -4.99 13.08 7.18
C TYR A 162 -5.75 14.34 7.57
N PHE A 163 -6.69 14.75 6.73
CA PHE A 163 -7.60 15.84 7.04
C PHE A 163 -8.82 15.30 7.77
N ILE A 164 -8.94 15.64 9.05
CA ILE A 164 -10.02 15.22 9.95
C ILE A 164 -10.98 16.39 10.09
N ILE A 165 -12.18 16.24 9.53
CA ILE A 165 -13.16 17.32 9.36
C ILE A 165 -14.40 17.01 10.19
N LYS A 166 -14.74 17.92 11.10
CA LYS A 166 -15.94 17.84 11.93
C LYS A 166 -17.18 18.31 11.16
N GLY A 167 -18.29 17.59 11.29
CA GLY A 167 -19.61 18.05 10.82
C GLY A 167 -19.84 17.97 9.31
N ALA A 168 -18.86 17.53 8.52
CA ALA A 168 -19.00 17.39 7.08
C ALA A 168 -19.55 16.00 6.70
N LYS A 169 -20.79 15.95 6.22
CA LYS A 169 -21.25 14.86 5.33
C LYS A 169 -21.35 15.44 3.94
N PHE A 170 -20.75 14.79 2.94
CA PHE A 170 -21.01 15.12 1.53
C PHE A 170 -22.52 15.10 1.28
N LYS A 171 -23.12 16.27 1.01
CA LYS A 171 -24.52 16.34 0.54
C LYS A 171 -24.67 15.76 -0.87
N LYS A 172 -23.62 15.84 -1.70
CA LYS A 172 -23.50 15.19 -3.02
C LYS A 172 -22.09 14.59 -3.18
N ARG A 173 -22.01 13.27 -3.38
CA ARG A 173 -20.75 12.50 -3.48
C ARG A 173 -20.16 12.52 -4.89
N THR A 174 -19.99 13.69 -5.49
CA THR A 174 -19.39 13.78 -6.83
C THR A 174 -17.88 13.93 -6.73
N VAL A 175 -17.16 13.41 -7.72
CA VAL A 175 -15.70 13.57 -7.84
C VAL A 175 -15.33 15.05 -7.91
N SER A 176 -16.14 15.90 -8.56
CA SER A 176 -15.91 17.34 -8.64
C SER A 176 -15.92 18.02 -7.27
N VAL A 177 -16.90 17.72 -6.41
CA VAL A 177 -16.95 18.28 -5.04
C VAL A 177 -15.75 17.82 -4.22
N PHE A 178 -15.33 16.56 -4.37
CA PHE A 178 -14.11 16.06 -3.73
C PHE A 178 -12.88 16.86 -4.17
N LYS A 179 -12.68 17.03 -5.49
CA LYS A 179 -11.53 17.75 -6.05
C LYS A 179 -11.43 19.17 -5.49
N GLU A 180 -12.51 19.95 -5.54
CA GLU A 180 -12.51 21.33 -5.04
C GLU A 180 -12.18 21.43 -3.56
N LYS A 181 -12.74 20.52 -2.75
CA LYS A 181 -12.43 20.46 -1.32
C LYS A 181 -10.97 20.12 -1.05
N VAL A 182 -10.42 19.13 -1.76
CA VAL A 182 -9.00 18.76 -1.60
C VAL A 182 -8.08 19.91 -2.03
N LYS A 183 -8.39 20.62 -3.12
CA LYS A 183 -7.63 21.81 -3.53
C LYS A 183 -7.60 22.87 -2.44
N TYR A 184 -8.74 23.18 -1.83
CA TYR A 184 -8.82 24.11 -0.71
C TYR A 184 -7.91 23.68 0.45
N LEU A 185 -8.02 22.41 0.86
CA LEU A 185 -7.24 21.86 1.97
C LEU A 185 -5.74 21.90 1.70
N LEU A 186 -5.31 21.49 0.51
CA LEU A 186 -3.91 21.52 0.09
C LEU A 186 -3.35 22.95 0.03
N ASN A 187 -4.12 23.91 -0.49
CA ASN A 187 -3.72 25.33 -0.49
C ASN A 187 -3.54 25.86 0.94
N LYS A 188 -4.43 25.50 1.87
CA LYS A 188 -4.27 25.88 3.28
C LYS A 188 -3.10 25.21 3.96
N THR A 189 -2.80 23.97 3.62
CA THR A 189 -1.56 23.31 4.08
C THR A 189 -0.33 24.05 3.56
N LYS A 190 -0.32 24.46 2.29
CA LYS A 190 0.79 25.22 1.69
C LYS A 190 1.02 26.56 2.40
N GLU A 191 -0.03 27.28 2.77
CA GLU A 191 0.07 28.54 3.52
C GLU A 191 0.72 28.36 4.91
N LYS A 192 0.56 27.18 5.52
CA LYS A 192 0.99 26.89 6.90
C LYS A 192 2.24 26.02 7.00
N THR A 193 2.74 25.47 5.90
CA THR A 193 3.86 24.52 5.91
C THR A 193 4.89 24.87 4.84
N ASN A 194 6.17 24.82 5.20
CA ASN A 194 7.28 24.86 4.25
C ASN A 194 7.59 23.44 3.73
N SER A 195 6.57 22.78 3.18
CA SER A 195 6.70 21.39 2.75
C SER A 195 7.61 21.27 1.52
N PRO A 196 8.58 20.34 1.53
CA PRO A 196 9.36 20.01 0.32
C PRO A 196 8.50 19.29 -0.73
N LEU A 197 7.28 18.86 -0.37
CA LEU A 197 6.33 18.28 -1.32
C LEU A 197 5.81 19.36 -2.27
N SER A 198 5.78 19.05 -3.57
CA SER A 198 5.20 19.91 -4.59
C SER A 198 3.66 19.88 -4.54
N ILE A 199 3.08 20.58 -3.55
CA ILE A 199 1.62 20.68 -3.36
C ILE A 199 0.94 21.24 -4.63
N ASP A 200 1.59 22.15 -5.34
CA ASP A 200 1.07 22.72 -6.59
C ASP A 200 0.90 21.66 -7.68
N GLN A 201 1.81 20.71 -7.79
CA GLN A 201 1.68 19.60 -8.72
C GLN A 201 0.58 18.62 -8.29
N ALA A 202 0.46 18.34 -6.99
CA ALA A 202 -0.66 17.55 -6.47
C ALA A 202 -2.03 18.16 -6.79
N ILE A 203 -2.14 19.49 -6.72
CA ILE A 203 -3.34 20.24 -7.13
C ILE A 203 -3.59 20.06 -8.64
N LYS A 204 -2.56 20.16 -9.50
CA LYS A 204 -2.69 19.92 -10.95
C LYS A 204 -3.18 18.51 -11.28
N VAL A 205 -2.77 17.50 -10.52
CA VAL A 205 -3.26 16.12 -10.70
C VAL A 205 -4.78 16.03 -10.51
N LEU A 206 -5.35 16.81 -9.61
CA LEU A 206 -6.81 16.85 -9.43
C LEU A 206 -7.54 17.37 -10.66
N ASP A 207 -6.90 18.15 -11.53
CA ASP A 207 -7.52 18.69 -12.76
C ASP A 207 -7.51 17.70 -13.92
N GLN A 208 -6.84 16.54 -13.79
CA GLN A 208 -6.84 15.51 -14.82
C GLN A 208 -8.27 14.98 -15.11
N LYS A 209 -8.57 14.79 -16.39
CA LYS A 209 -9.88 14.30 -16.88
C LYS A 209 -10.22 12.90 -16.34
N LYS A 210 -9.22 12.02 -16.18
CA LYS A 210 -9.38 10.63 -15.71
C LYS A 210 -8.93 10.46 -14.26
N PHE A 211 -9.52 11.23 -13.34
CA PHE A 211 -9.23 11.09 -11.91
C PHE A 211 -9.73 9.75 -11.36
N GLN A 212 -8.87 9.04 -10.61
CA GLN A 212 -9.20 7.76 -9.99
C GLN A 212 -8.73 7.74 -8.52
N PHE A 213 -9.56 7.18 -7.65
CA PHE A 213 -9.18 6.95 -6.26
C PHE A 213 -8.30 5.70 -6.11
N ASN A 214 -7.45 5.68 -5.09
CA ASN A 214 -6.61 4.53 -4.69
C ASN A 214 -5.66 4.04 -5.80
N LYS A 215 -5.25 4.91 -6.71
CA LYS A 215 -4.26 4.62 -7.75
C LYS A 215 -3.03 5.50 -7.55
N ASN A 216 -1.87 4.97 -7.90
CA ASN A 216 -0.63 5.73 -7.98
C ASN A 216 -0.74 6.65 -9.20
N ILE A 217 -0.85 7.95 -8.97
CA ILE A 217 -0.88 8.94 -10.05
C ILE A 217 0.48 9.65 -10.06
N PRO A 218 1.25 9.56 -11.14
CA PRO A 218 2.47 10.34 -11.29
C PRO A 218 2.14 11.83 -11.16
N TYR A 219 2.88 12.57 -10.32
CA TYR A 219 2.68 14.02 -10.16
C TYR A 219 3.93 14.86 -10.48
N THR A 220 5.06 14.20 -10.75
CA THR A 220 6.26 14.78 -11.37
C THR A 220 6.63 14.00 -12.64
N GLU A 221 7.33 14.65 -13.57
CA GLU A 221 7.93 14.02 -14.75
C GLU A 221 9.36 13.49 -14.47
N ASN A 222 9.80 13.43 -13.22
CA ASN A 222 11.16 13.04 -12.88
C ASN A 222 11.38 11.52 -13.01
N GLU A 223 12.63 11.15 -13.30
CA GLU A 223 13.09 9.77 -13.49
C GLU A 223 12.88 8.86 -12.27
N PHE A 224 12.77 9.44 -11.08
CA PHE A 224 12.53 8.72 -9.83
C PHE A 224 11.04 8.44 -9.55
N GLY A 225 10.11 9.00 -10.34
CA GLY A 225 8.67 8.72 -10.25
C GLY A 225 8.05 9.08 -8.90
N GLN A 226 7.64 10.34 -8.71
CA GLN A 226 6.82 10.70 -7.55
C GLN A 226 5.34 10.40 -7.83
N PHE A 227 4.70 9.71 -6.89
CA PHE A 227 3.30 9.31 -6.99
C PHE A 227 2.46 9.92 -5.88
N ILE A 228 1.24 10.30 -6.24
CA ILE A 228 0.23 10.73 -5.29
C ILE A 228 -0.94 9.76 -5.34
N ILE A 229 -1.48 9.44 -4.18
CA ILE A 229 -2.66 8.59 -4.03
C ILE A 229 -3.72 9.38 -3.29
N PHE A 230 -4.84 9.63 -3.98
CA PHE A 230 -6.04 10.16 -3.34
C PHE A 230 -6.92 8.98 -2.90
N ARG A 231 -7.12 8.82 -1.60
CA ARG A 231 -7.95 7.73 -1.07
C ARG A 231 -9.42 8.12 -1.07
N LYS A 232 -10.30 7.12 -1.17
CA LYS A 232 -11.74 7.35 -0.98
C LYS A 232 -11.99 7.92 0.42
N PRO A 233 -12.76 9.02 0.57
CA PRO A 233 -13.09 9.58 1.88
C PRO A 233 -13.75 8.54 2.79
N LYS A 234 -13.39 8.55 4.07
CA LYS A 234 -13.98 7.69 5.10
C LYS A 234 -14.83 8.54 6.05
N PHE A 235 -15.91 7.97 6.56
CA PHE A 235 -16.76 8.60 7.57
C PHE A 235 -16.80 7.73 8.82
N LYS A 236 -16.47 8.32 9.97
CA LYS A 236 -16.47 7.61 11.24
C LYS A 236 -16.90 8.56 12.35
N LYS A 237 -17.96 8.19 13.10
CA LYS A 237 -18.41 8.93 14.29
C LYS A 237 -18.61 10.45 14.06
N GLY A 238 -19.22 10.84 12.93
CA GLY A 238 -19.47 12.25 12.61
C GLY A 238 -18.26 13.03 12.07
N LEU A 239 -17.13 12.35 11.86
CA LEU A 239 -15.93 12.89 11.21
C LEU A 239 -15.83 12.39 9.78
N GLU A 240 -15.42 13.29 8.90
CA GLU A 240 -14.95 12.95 7.55
C GLU A 240 -13.43 12.95 7.53
N ILE A 241 -12.85 11.90 6.94
CA ILE A 241 -11.41 11.72 6.83
C ILE A 241 -11.05 11.68 5.35
N ILE A 242 -10.28 12.67 4.92
CA ILE A 242 -9.63 12.69 3.61
C ILE A 242 -8.17 12.29 3.81
N HIS A 243 -7.73 11.27 3.09
CA HIS A 243 -6.39 10.71 3.18
C HIS A 243 -5.69 10.82 1.84
N ILE A 244 -4.51 11.43 1.85
CA ILE A 244 -3.66 11.64 0.69
C ILE A 244 -2.27 11.12 1.03
N SER A 245 -1.73 10.25 0.19
CA SER A 245 -0.36 9.73 0.34
C SER A 245 0.52 10.34 -0.77
N PHE A 246 1.62 10.95 -0.38
CA PHE A 246 2.69 11.39 -1.26
C PHE A 246 3.83 10.38 -1.16
N ILE A 247 4.26 9.84 -2.29
CA ILE A 247 5.34 8.87 -2.40
C ILE A 247 6.40 9.48 -3.29
N ILE A 248 7.59 9.72 -2.75
CA ILE A 248 8.74 10.22 -3.49
C ILE A 248 9.79 9.13 -3.44
N ASN A 249 10.03 8.41 -4.53
CA ASN A 249 11.22 7.56 -4.57
C ASN A 249 12.45 8.45 -4.72
N LEU A 250 13.49 8.15 -3.96
CA LEU A 250 14.79 8.82 -4.03
C LEU A 250 15.76 8.03 -4.89
#